data_AF-A0A7C7LNK9-F1
#
_entry.id   AF-A0A7C7LNK9-F1
#
_cell.length_a   1.000
_cell.length_b   1.000
_cell.length_c   1.000
_cell.angle_alpha   90.00
_cell.angle_beta   90.00
_cell.angle_gamma   90.00
#
_symmetry.space_group_name_H-M   'P 1'
#
loop_
_entity.id
_entity.type
_entity.pdbx_description
1 polymer ?
#
loop_
_entity_poly.entity_id
_entity_poly.type
_entity_poly.pdbx_seq_one_letter_code
_entity_poly.pdbx_strand_id
1 'polypeptide(L)'
;MAYKEDGQLVSDQEVIEFYELALEHGERLGVRPCLEVHCNMWSEDFRRVETVGKLAEARGLTYCLTLDHSHVIFKIENPEEQEIFDIRGDVESGKLILDPFTDGSACKGWIDAGWVGHCHARSTVPNNPKNLDAVDEQGRHGRGIQYPFAPPAPGVYHSPWDPVQLESWKEVVRQLMTYHAHHDDSALGQISTEFIPNLDYGEGCRYSLFEQGVACASWMRETWNGIISSQPSEGHDAK
;
A
#
# COMPACT_ATOMS: atom_id res chain seq x y z
N MET A 1 5.75 12.50 10.05
CA MET A 1 4.82 12.03 11.10
C MET A 1 3.69 13.03 11.23
N ALA A 2 2.48 12.59 11.59
CA ALA A 2 1.34 13.49 11.82
C ALA A 2 1.38 14.01 13.27
N TYR A 3 1.76 15.27 13.44
CA TYR A 3 1.83 15.96 14.72
C TYR A 3 0.78 17.05 14.81
N LYS A 4 0.30 17.28 16.02
CA LYS A 4 -0.44 18.48 16.39
C LYS A 4 0.51 19.67 16.49
N GLU A 5 -0.04 20.87 16.57
CA GLU A 5 0.73 22.11 16.76
C GLU A 5 1.58 22.10 18.04
N ASP A 6 1.16 21.36 19.07
CA ASP A 6 1.89 21.18 20.33
C ASP A 6 3.03 20.15 20.25
N GLY A 7 3.24 19.53 19.08
CA GLY A 7 4.27 18.53 18.84
C GLY A 7 3.92 17.11 19.28
N GLN A 8 2.73 16.87 19.86
CA GLN A 8 2.26 15.52 20.15
C GLN A 8 1.77 14.82 18.89
N LEU A 9 1.94 13.51 18.83
CA LEU A 9 1.38 12.69 17.75
C LEU A 9 -0.16 12.74 17.81
N VAL A 10 -0.78 12.78 16.63
CA VAL A 10 -2.24 12.61 16.52
C VAL A 10 -2.62 11.21 17.01
N SER A 11 -3.59 11.13 17.92
CA SER A 11 -4.13 9.90 18.50
C SER A 11 -5.09 9.18 17.55
N ASP A 12 -5.35 7.90 17.79
CA ASP A 12 -6.32 7.12 16.98
C ASP A 12 -7.74 7.70 17.06
N GLN A 13 -8.09 8.24 18.22
CA GLN A 13 -9.37 8.89 18.47
C GLN A 13 -9.53 10.16 17.61
N GLU A 14 -8.48 10.98 17.52
CA GLU A 14 -8.48 12.18 16.67
C GLU A 14 -8.51 11.82 15.18
N VAL A 15 -7.83 10.74 14.76
CA VAL A 15 -7.91 10.25 13.37
C VAL A 15 -9.33 9.83 13.02
N ILE A 16 -10.01 9.09 13.89
CA ILE A 16 -11.37 8.63 13.59
C ILE A 16 -12.41 9.77 13.65
N GLU A 17 -12.24 10.74 14.55
CA GLU A 17 -13.06 11.96 14.57
C GLU A 17 -12.91 12.77 13.28
N PHE A 18 -11.68 12.90 12.78
CA PHE A 18 -11.42 13.51 11.47
C PHE A 18 -12.09 12.71 10.34
N TYR A 19 -11.98 11.38 10.35
CA TYR A 19 -12.56 10.54 9.31
C TYR A 19 -14.10 10.61 9.28
N GLU A 20 -14.74 10.62 10.45
CA GLU A 20 -16.19 10.80 10.59
C GLU A 20 -16.65 12.13 10.00
N LEU A 21 -15.93 13.22 10.32
CA LEU A 21 -16.19 14.54 9.73
C LEU A 21 -16.02 14.51 8.19
N ALA A 22 -14.95 13.87 7.70
CA ALA A 22 -14.72 13.73 6.27
C ALA A 22 -15.82 12.92 5.57
N LEU A 23 -16.35 11.89 6.21
CA LEU A 23 -17.48 11.10 5.71
C LEU A 23 -18.75 11.94 5.62
N GLU A 24 -19.10 12.68 6.67
CA GLU A 24 -20.28 13.55 6.70
C GLU A 24 -20.25 14.59 5.57
N HIS A 25 -19.10 15.22 5.34
CA HIS A 25 -18.92 16.17 4.26
C HIS A 25 -18.87 15.49 2.87
N GLY A 26 -18.21 14.35 2.78
CA GLY A 26 -18.11 13.56 1.56
C GLY A 26 -19.48 13.11 1.06
N GLU A 27 -20.33 12.59 1.95
CA GLU A 27 -21.68 12.14 1.61
C GLU A 27 -22.52 13.26 0.96
N ARG A 28 -22.47 14.48 1.53
CA ARG A 28 -23.15 15.66 0.97
C ARG A 28 -22.69 16.03 -0.44
N LEU A 29 -21.47 15.65 -0.81
CA LEU A 29 -20.84 15.98 -2.08
C LEU A 29 -20.78 14.77 -3.04
N GLY A 30 -21.25 13.60 -2.63
CA GLY A 30 -21.09 12.36 -3.39
C GLY A 30 -19.63 11.90 -3.52
N VAL A 31 -18.78 12.28 -2.57
CA VAL A 31 -17.35 11.92 -2.51
C VAL A 31 -17.14 10.95 -1.35
N ARG A 32 -16.43 9.84 -1.61
CA ARG A 32 -16.04 8.91 -0.55
C ARG A 32 -14.59 9.18 -0.14
N PRO A 33 -14.33 9.62 1.11
CA PRO A 33 -12.96 9.77 1.59
C PRO A 33 -12.31 8.40 1.77
N CYS A 34 -11.01 8.32 1.48
CA CYS A 34 -10.18 7.15 1.75
C CYS A 34 -8.91 7.60 2.50
N LEU A 35 -8.58 6.95 3.62
CA LEU A 35 -7.33 7.21 4.33
C LEU A 35 -6.22 6.33 3.76
N GLU A 36 -5.09 6.91 3.40
CA GLU A 36 -3.98 6.17 2.80
C GLU A 36 -3.05 5.56 3.86
N VAL A 37 -2.60 4.33 3.61
CA VAL A 37 -1.42 3.79 4.30
C VAL A 37 -0.18 4.47 3.73
N HIS A 38 0.27 5.56 4.34
CA HIS A 38 1.37 6.36 3.80
C HIS A 38 2.54 6.49 4.80
N CYS A 39 3.77 6.48 4.28
CA CYS A 39 4.97 6.82 5.05
C CYS A 39 4.93 8.27 5.56
N ASN A 40 5.62 8.60 6.63
CA ASN A 40 5.62 9.91 7.27
C ASN A 40 4.23 10.35 7.78
N MET A 41 3.23 9.47 7.81
CA MET A 41 1.89 9.73 8.36
C MET A 41 1.61 8.82 9.55
N TRP A 42 0.47 9.01 10.24
CA TRP A 42 0.08 8.20 11.40
C TRP A 42 -0.01 6.70 11.07
N SER A 43 -0.36 6.39 9.81
CA SER A 43 -0.57 5.06 9.25
C SER A 43 0.71 4.28 8.95
N GLU A 44 1.89 4.91 9.05
CA GLU A 44 3.16 4.17 8.92
C GLU A 44 3.40 3.27 10.14
N ASP A 45 2.73 3.55 11.26
CA ASP A 45 2.46 2.52 12.27
C ASP A 45 1.26 1.68 11.83
N PHE A 46 1.54 0.54 11.19
CA PHE A 46 0.52 -0.34 10.62
C PHE A 46 -0.46 -0.91 11.67
N ARG A 47 -0.05 -0.98 12.94
CA ARG A 47 -0.92 -1.42 14.04
C ARG A 47 -2.09 -0.43 14.22
N ARG A 48 -1.82 0.85 13.98
CA ARG A 48 -2.82 1.92 14.09
C ARG A 48 -3.87 1.86 12.99
N VAL A 49 -3.49 1.42 11.79
CA VAL A 49 -4.44 1.26 10.67
C VAL A 49 -5.56 0.31 11.06
N GLU A 50 -5.22 -0.81 11.68
CA GLU A 50 -6.20 -1.78 12.18
C GLU A 50 -7.04 -1.22 13.34
N THR A 51 -6.40 -0.52 14.29
CA THR A 51 -7.13 0.14 15.39
C THR A 51 -8.15 1.16 14.89
N VAL A 52 -7.76 2.03 13.96
CA VAL A 52 -8.66 3.05 13.40
C VAL A 52 -9.80 2.41 12.60
N GLY A 53 -9.54 1.37 11.81
CA GLY A 53 -10.57 0.63 11.10
C GLY A 53 -11.62 0.03 12.06
N LYS A 54 -11.17 -0.61 13.13
CA LYS A 54 -12.07 -1.15 14.18
C LYS A 54 -12.85 -0.06 14.92
N LEU A 55 -12.23 1.10 15.16
CA LEU A 55 -12.93 2.25 15.75
C LEU A 55 -14.02 2.80 14.82
N ALA A 56 -13.79 2.83 13.51
CA ALA A 56 -14.79 3.22 12.53
C ALA A 56 -15.97 2.25 12.52
N GLU A 57 -15.71 0.95 12.47
CA GLU A 57 -16.74 -0.09 12.53
C GLU A 57 -17.57 -0.01 13.82
N ALA A 58 -16.92 0.22 14.96
CA ALA A 58 -17.59 0.38 16.25
C ALA A 58 -18.52 1.61 16.30
N ARG A 59 -18.28 2.62 15.45
CA ARG A 59 -19.15 3.79 15.26
C ARG A 59 -20.21 3.59 14.17
N GLY A 60 -20.24 2.43 13.51
CA GLY A 60 -21.14 2.16 12.39
C GLY A 60 -20.76 2.91 11.10
N LEU A 61 -19.51 3.36 10.98
CA LEU A 61 -19.00 4.06 9.81
C LEU A 61 -18.47 3.06 8.78
N THR A 62 -18.68 3.35 7.49
CA THR A 62 -17.99 2.62 6.42
C THR A 62 -16.54 3.09 6.35
N TYR A 63 -15.60 2.27 6.80
CA TYR A 63 -14.18 2.57 6.72
C TYR A 63 -13.64 2.31 5.30
N CYS A 64 -12.89 3.27 4.76
CA CYS A 64 -12.32 3.20 3.43
C CYS A 64 -10.84 3.56 3.48
N LEU A 65 -10.03 2.60 3.05
CA LEU A 65 -8.58 2.64 3.01
C LEU A 65 -8.11 2.81 1.56
N THR A 66 -7.16 3.73 1.34
CA THR A 66 -6.28 3.67 0.17
C THR A 66 -5.10 2.77 0.51
N LEU A 67 -5.08 1.57 -0.07
CA LEU A 67 -3.98 0.64 0.09
C LEU A 67 -2.80 1.08 -0.77
N ASP A 68 -1.80 1.70 -0.14
CA ASP A 68 -0.46 1.81 -0.71
C ASP A 68 0.47 0.85 0.03
N HIS A 69 0.50 -0.39 -0.45
CA HIS A 69 1.30 -1.44 0.15
C HIS A 69 2.80 -1.30 -0.13
N SER A 70 3.21 -0.35 -0.99
CA SER A 70 4.65 -0.06 -1.15
C SER A 70 5.28 0.43 0.16
N HIS A 71 4.51 1.12 1.01
CA HIS A 71 4.95 1.54 2.33
C HIS A 71 5.13 0.39 3.32
N VAL A 72 4.54 -0.78 3.06
CA VAL A 72 4.70 -1.98 3.89
C VAL A 72 5.86 -2.84 3.36
N ILE A 73 5.83 -3.15 2.06
CA ILE A 73 6.75 -4.13 1.45
C ILE A 73 8.21 -3.73 1.59
N PHE A 74 8.56 -2.45 1.40
CA PHE A 74 9.96 -2.01 1.50
C PHE A 74 10.57 -2.14 2.91
N LYS A 75 9.71 -2.30 3.92
CA LYS A 75 10.11 -2.50 5.33
C LYS A 75 10.37 -3.96 5.67
N ILE A 76 9.96 -4.91 4.82
CA ILE A 76 10.29 -6.34 5.02
C ILE A 76 11.81 -6.47 5.06
N GLU A 77 12.34 -7.12 6.10
CA GLU A 77 13.79 -7.31 6.32
C GLU A 77 14.61 -6.00 6.40
N ASN A 78 13.97 -4.87 6.70
CA ASN A 78 14.61 -3.55 6.77
C ASN A 78 14.49 -2.94 8.18
N PRO A 79 15.42 -3.26 9.11
CA PRO A 79 15.32 -2.83 10.49
C PRO A 79 15.40 -1.31 10.67
N GLU A 80 16.17 -0.61 9.84
CA GLU A 80 16.25 0.87 9.89
C GLU A 80 14.88 1.49 9.63
N GLU A 81 14.17 1.00 8.61
CA GLU A 81 12.85 1.50 8.27
C GLU A 81 11.77 1.05 9.27
N GLN A 82 11.93 -0.10 9.92
CA GLN A 82 11.04 -0.55 10.99
C GLN A 82 11.20 0.24 12.29
N GLU A 83 12.37 0.85 12.53
CA GLU A 83 12.64 1.65 13.72
C GLU A 83 11.97 3.03 13.68
N ILE A 84 11.69 3.59 12.49
CA ILE A 84 11.12 4.95 12.32
C ILE A 84 9.78 5.11 13.05
N PHE A 85 8.97 4.04 13.15
CA PHE A 85 7.70 4.01 13.88
C PHE A 85 7.67 2.98 15.01
N ASP A 86 8.85 2.53 15.47
CA ASP A 86 8.98 1.57 16.57
C ASP A 86 8.10 0.31 16.38
N ILE A 87 8.12 -0.24 15.15
CA ILE A 87 7.40 -1.47 14.81
C ILE A 87 8.31 -2.70 14.85
N ARG A 88 9.63 -2.51 14.89
CA ARG A 88 10.64 -3.57 14.82
C ARG A 88 10.41 -4.69 15.85
N GLY A 89 10.17 -4.35 17.12
CA GLY A 89 9.94 -5.36 18.16
C GLY A 89 8.68 -6.21 17.94
N ASP A 90 7.64 -5.63 17.34
CA ASP A 90 6.41 -6.35 17.01
C ASP A 90 6.59 -7.21 15.75
N VAL A 91 7.42 -6.78 14.80
CA VAL A 91 7.83 -7.60 13.65
C VAL A 91 8.65 -8.80 14.11
N GLU A 92 9.69 -8.58 14.92
CA GLU A 92 10.58 -9.64 15.41
C GLU A 92 9.83 -10.67 16.30
N SER A 93 8.82 -10.23 17.04
CA SER A 93 7.99 -11.12 17.87
C SER A 93 6.83 -11.79 17.12
N GLY A 94 6.61 -11.44 15.85
CA GLY A 94 5.52 -11.96 15.02
C GLY A 94 4.14 -11.39 15.34
N LYS A 95 4.05 -10.34 16.18
CA LYS A 95 2.80 -9.62 16.44
C LYS A 95 2.36 -8.77 15.24
N LEU A 96 3.31 -8.32 14.45
CA LEU A 96 3.07 -7.60 13.19
C LEU A 96 3.75 -8.35 12.05
N ILE A 97 2.95 -8.92 11.15
CA ILE A 97 3.45 -9.69 10.01
C ILE A 97 3.42 -8.79 8.77
N LEU A 98 4.59 -8.53 8.17
CA LEU A 98 4.71 -7.70 6.97
C LEU A 98 4.72 -8.52 5.68
N ASP A 99 5.23 -9.76 5.74
CA ASP A 99 5.33 -10.64 4.57
C ASP A 99 3.95 -11.10 4.10
N PRO A 100 3.53 -10.76 2.87
CA PRO A 100 2.20 -11.10 2.36
C PRO A 100 2.00 -12.59 2.10
N PHE A 101 3.06 -13.40 2.04
CA PHE A 101 2.94 -14.86 1.93
C PHE A 101 2.65 -15.56 3.27
N THR A 102 2.73 -14.82 4.38
CA THR A 102 2.45 -15.34 5.71
C THR A 102 1.01 -14.98 6.12
N ASP A 103 0.26 -15.96 6.60
CA ASP A 103 -1.10 -15.76 7.11
C ASP A 103 -1.11 -14.73 8.24
N GLY A 104 -2.11 -13.84 8.21
CA GLY A 104 -2.20 -12.73 9.18
C GLY A 104 -1.30 -11.54 8.87
N SER A 105 -0.74 -11.45 7.65
CA SER A 105 -0.04 -10.24 7.20
C SER A 105 -0.94 -9.01 7.27
N ALA A 106 -0.36 -7.86 7.59
CA ALA A 106 -1.10 -6.60 7.77
C ALA A 106 -1.94 -6.24 6.53
N CYS A 107 -1.33 -6.32 5.33
CA CYS A 107 -2.03 -6.06 4.07
C CYS A 107 -3.21 -7.02 3.87
N LYS A 108 -3.01 -8.32 4.11
CA LYS A 108 -4.08 -9.31 3.98
C LYS A 108 -5.21 -9.06 4.98
N GLY A 109 -4.89 -8.68 6.22
CA GLY A 109 -5.88 -8.32 7.23
C GLY A 109 -6.76 -7.14 6.79
N TRP A 110 -6.18 -6.09 6.22
CA TRP A 110 -6.94 -4.94 5.72
C TRP A 110 -7.79 -5.27 4.48
N ILE A 111 -7.28 -6.13 3.60
CA ILE A 111 -8.02 -6.64 2.43
C ILE A 111 -9.21 -7.49 2.88
N ASP A 112 -8.98 -8.46 3.76
CA ASP A 112 -10.01 -9.39 4.25
C ASP A 112 -11.12 -8.67 5.03
N ALA A 113 -10.79 -7.58 5.71
CA ALA A 113 -11.76 -6.71 6.39
C ALA A 113 -12.64 -5.89 5.43
N GLY A 114 -12.38 -5.94 4.12
CA GLY A 114 -13.16 -5.22 3.10
C GLY A 114 -12.95 -3.72 3.09
N TRP A 115 -11.93 -3.22 3.79
CA TRP A 115 -11.69 -1.79 3.97
C TRP A 115 -11.14 -1.09 2.72
N VAL A 116 -10.54 -1.83 1.77
CA VAL A 116 -9.82 -1.24 0.64
C VAL A 116 -10.80 -0.64 -0.37
N GLY A 117 -10.90 0.69 -0.40
CA GLY A 117 -11.71 1.44 -1.36
C GLY A 117 -10.92 1.89 -2.59
N HIS A 118 -9.61 2.06 -2.44
CA HIS A 118 -8.68 2.45 -3.49
C HIS A 118 -7.32 1.79 -3.27
N CYS A 119 -6.53 1.58 -4.32
CA CYS A 119 -5.16 1.08 -4.22
C CYS A 119 -4.22 1.92 -5.08
N HIS A 120 -3.10 2.32 -4.48
CA HIS A 120 -1.97 2.93 -5.15
C HIS A 120 -0.95 1.83 -5.49
N ALA A 121 -0.72 1.63 -6.78
CA ALA A 121 0.14 0.60 -7.32
C ALA A 121 1.48 1.19 -7.80
N ARG A 122 2.38 1.44 -6.85
CA ARG A 122 3.80 1.69 -7.08
C ARG A 122 4.59 0.48 -6.61
N SER A 123 5.35 -0.15 -7.49
CA SER A 123 6.14 -1.31 -7.07
C SER A 123 7.29 -0.93 -6.17
N THR A 124 7.57 -1.81 -5.21
CA THR A 124 8.77 -1.82 -4.39
C THR A 124 9.12 -3.28 -4.08
N VAL A 125 10.22 -3.52 -3.37
CA VAL A 125 10.68 -4.85 -3.00
C VAL A 125 11.07 -4.92 -1.52
N PRO A 126 11.11 -6.10 -0.89
CA PRO A 126 11.68 -6.26 0.45
C PRO A 126 13.08 -5.65 0.56
N ASN A 127 13.36 -4.97 1.67
CA ASN A 127 14.63 -4.31 1.94
C ASN A 127 15.15 -3.49 0.74
N ASN A 128 14.24 -2.75 0.09
CA ASN A 128 14.57 -2.02 -1.13
C ASN A 128 15.74 -1.05 -0.85
N PRO A 129 16.75 -0.96 -1.76
CA PRO A 129 17.77 0.06 -1.66
C PRO A 129 17.16 1.47 -1.55
N LYS A 130 17.80 2.31 -0.73
CA LYS A 130 17.58 3.76 -0.71
C LYS A 130 17.69 4.33 -2.13
N ASN A 131 17.04 5.48 -2.37
CA ASN A 131 17.17 6.18 -3.65
C ASN A 131 18.56 6.81 -3.76
N LEU A 132 19.50 6.10 -4.41
CA LEU A 132 20.89 6.53 -4.53
C LEU A 132 21.12 7.59 -5.62
N ASP A 133 20.12 7.87 -6.46
CA ASP A 133 20.22 8.85 -7.54
C ASP A 133 19.91 10.29 -7.08
N ALA A 134 19.44 10.49 -5.83
CA ALA A 134 19.14 11.81 -5.26
C ALA A 134 19.49 11.90 -3.77
N VAL A 135 19.69 13.12 -3.28
CA VAL A 135 19.93 13.44 -1.86
C VAL A 135 19.21 14.72 -1.46
N ASP A 136 18.84 14.84 -0.19
CA ASP A 136 18.33 16.09 0.39
C ASP A 136 19.44 17.13 0.66
N GLU A 137 19.06 18.28 1.21
CA GLU A 137 19.97 19.37 1.61
C GLU A 137 21.04 18.95 2.64
N GLN A 138 20.81 17.84 3.36
CA GLN A 138 21.72 17.28 4.37
C GLN A 138 22.57 16.14 3.79
N GLY A 139 22.46 15.83 2.49
CA GLY A 139 23.18 14.76 1.82
C GLY A 139 22.61 13.37 2.09
N ARG A 140 21.37 13.25 2.58
CA ARG A 140 20.72 11.96 2.87
C ARG A 140 19.94 11.49 1.66
N HIS A 141 20.08 10.20 1.34
CA HIS A 141 19.30 9.54 0.30
C HIS A 141 17.84 9.34 0.72
N GLY A 142 16.95 9.29 -0.26
CA GLY A 142 15.54 8.95 -0.05
C GLY A 142 15.34 7.49 0.38
N ARG A 143 14.18 7.21 0.97
CA ARG A 143 13.89 5.94 1.66
C ARG A 143 13.75 4.69 0.78
N GLY A 144 13.72 4.83 -0.55
CA GLY A 144 13.64 3.67 -1.44
C GLY A 144 12.25 3.05 -1.48
N ILE A 145 11.20 3.85 -1.65
CA ILE A 145 9.81 3.39 -1.70
C ILE A 145 9.36 3.21 -3.17
N GLN A 146 10.31 2.95 -4.08
CA GLN A 146 10.02 2.67 -5.48
C GLN A 146 11.07 1.74 -6.07
N TYR A 147 10.61 0.76 -6.85
CA TYR A 147 11.44 -0.18 -7.59
C TYR A 147 10.92 -0.28 -9.03
N PRO A 148 11.78 -0.30 -10.06
CA PRO A 148 11.35 -0.51 -11.44
C PRO A 148 10.54 -1.81 -11.59
N PHE A 149 9.31 -1.71 -12.07
CA PHE A 149 8.43 -2.86 -12.29
C PHE A 149 8.93 -3.78 -13.41
N ALA A 150 9.42 -3.17 -14.49
CA ALA A 150 9.99 -3.81 -15.66
C ALA A 150 11.52 -3.59 -15.69
N PRO A 151 12.29 -4.46 -16.38
CA PRO A 151 13.75 -4.37 -16.41
C PRO A 151 14.19 -2.98 -16.91
N PRO A 152 14.92 -2.21 -16.10
CA PRO A 152 15.48 -0.94 -16.54
C PRO A 152 16.64 -1.19 -17.52
N ALA A 153 16.91 -0.22 -18.40
CA ALA A 153 18.09 -0.29 -19.26
C ALA A 153 19.40 -0.31 -18.43
N PRO A 154 20.51 -0.84 -18.96
CA PRO A 154 21.78 -0.81 -18.26
C PRO A 154 22.18 0.60 -17.80
N GLY A 155 22.45 0.78 -16.51
CA GLY A 155 22.94 2.03 -15.92
C GLY A 155 21.87 3.09 -15.59
N VAL A 156 20.59 2.83 -15.85
CA VAL A 156 19.51 3.82 -15.56
C VAL A 156 18.84 3.62 -14.20
N TYR A 157 19.17 2.53 -13.51
CA TYR A 157 18.80 2.27 -12.13
C TYR A 157 20.06 2.06 -11.29
N HIS A 158 20.09 2.64 -10.10
CA HIS A 158 21.27 2.70 -9.23
C HIS A 158 21.63 1.37 -8.54
N SER A 159 20.81 0.33 -8.71
CA SER A 159 20.97 -0.95 -8.04
C SER A 159 20.67 -2.14 -8.97
N PRO A 160 21.09 -3.37 -8.61
CA PRO A 160 20.71 -4.56 -9.35
C PRO A 160 19.19 -4.71 -9.45
N TRP A 161 18.72 -5.13 -10.62
CA TRP A 161 17.31 -5.44 -10.84
C TRP A 161 17.09 -6.95 -10.93
N ASP A 162 16.07 -7.44 -10.24
CA ASP A 162 15.67 -8.85 -10.18
C ASP A 162 14.13 -8.93 -10.15
N PRO A 163 13.49 -9.58 -11.14
CA PRO A 163 12.04 -9.67 -11.20
C PRO A 163 11.43 -10.46 -10.03
N VAL A 164 12.19 -11.37 -9.41
CA VAL A 164 11.69 -12.23 -8.31
C VAL A 164 11.41 -11.40 -7.06
N GLN A 165 12.16 -10.32 -6.85
CA GLN A 165 11.97 -9.46 -5.68
C GLN A 165 10.62 -8.73 -5.67
N LEU A 166 9.98 -8.58 -6.83
CA LEU A 166 8.64 -7.99 -6.96
C LEU A 166 7.52 -8.90 -6.45
N GLU A 167 7.79 -10.18 -6.17
CA GLU A 167 6.71 -11.14 -5.89
C GLU A 167 5.95 -10.84 -4.59
N SER A 168 6.59 -10.34 -3.53
CA SER A 168 5.86 -9.90 -2.32
C SER A 168 4.89 -8.76 -2.65
N TRP A 169 5.32 -7.77 -3.43
CA TRP A 169 4.43 -6.69 -3.85
C TRP A 169 3.27 -7.20 -4.72
N LYS A 170 3.59 -8.03 -5.73
CA LYS A 170 2.58 -8.61 -6.62
C LYS A 170 1.57 -9.47 -5.87
N GLU A 171 2.01 -10.17 -4.82
CA GLU A 171 1.14 -11.01 -4.02
C GLU A 171 0.03 -10.20 -3.33
N VAL A 172 0.33 -9.03 -2.79
CA VAL A 172 -0.70 -8.15 -2.21
C VAL A 172 -1.73 -7.73 -3.27
N VAL A 173 -1.28 -7.40 -4.49
CA VAL A 173 -2.21 -7.06 -5.58
C VAL A 173 -3.08 -8.25 -5.98
N ARG A 174 -2.52 -9.47 -6.05
CA ARG A 174 -3.29 -10.70 -6.29
C ARG A 174 -4.31 -10.94 -5.20
N GLN A 175 -3.94 -10.77 -3.93
CA GLN A 175 -4.85 -10.92 -2.78
C GLN A 175 -6.00 -9.92 -2.86
N LEU A 176 -5.71 -8.65 -3.14
CA LEU A 176 -6.73 -7.61 -3.29
C LEU A 176 -7.70 -7.92 -4.43
N MET A 177 -7.18 -8.25 -5.62
CA MET A 177 -8.01 -8.59 -6.78
C MET A 177 -8.83 -9.86 -6.54
N THR A 178 -8.24 -10.87 -5.91
CA THR A 178 -8.94 -12.11 -5.57
C THR A 178 -10.05 -11.84 -4.58
N TYR A 179 -9.81 -11.04 -3.53
CA TYR A 179 -10.85 -10.63 -2.59
C TYR A 179 -11.99 -9.93 -3.32
N HIS A 180 -11.69 -8.91 -4.12
CA HIS A 180 -12.68 -8.16 -4.88
C HIS A 180 -13.51 -9.05 -5.82
N ALA A 181 -12.88 -10.01 -6.49
CA ALA A 181 -13.57 -10.93 -7.40
C ALA A 181 -14.56 -11.90 -6.71
N HIS A 182 -14.43 -12.12 -5.39
CA HIS A 182 -15.27 -13.06 -4.64
C HIS A 182 -16.23 -12.37 -3.66
N HIS A 183 -16.26 -11.04 -3.62
CA HIS A 183 -17.08 -10.27 -2.69
C HIS A 183 -17.82 -9.15 -3.43
N ASP A 184 -19.10 -9.38 -3.72
CA ASP A 184 -19.96 -8.42 -4.44
C ASP A 184 -20.11 -7.07 -3.72
N ASP A 185 -19.89 -7.05 -2.40
CA ASP A 185 -19.93 -5.87 -1.54
C ASP A 185 -18.56 -5.20 -1.34
N SER A 186 -17.52 -5.68 -2.04
CA SER A 186 -16.19 -5.08 -2.00
C SER A 186 -16.22 -3.59 -2.35
N ALA A 187 -15.61 -2.77 -1.49
CA ALA A 187 -15.58 -1.30 -1.65
C ALA A 187 -14.59 -0.81 -2.72
N LEU A 188 -13.75 -1.68 -3.27
CA LEU A 188 -12.68 -1.32 -4.20
C LEU A 188 -13.25 -0.72 -5.48
N GLY A 189 -12.95 0.57 -5.72
CA GLY A 189 -13.38 1.27 -6.92
C GLY A 189 -12.34 1.29 -8.04
N GLN A 190 -11.07 1.53 -7.69
CA GLN A 190 -10.01 1.69 -8.68
C GLN A 190 -8.63 1.34 -8.12
N ILE A 191 -7.71 0.94 -9.01
CA ILE A 191 -6.29 0.80 -8.75
C ILE A 191 -5.55 1.78 -9.68
N SER A 192 -4.80 2.73 -9.14
CA SER A 192 -3.98 3.69 -9.92
C SER A 192 -2.51 3.33 -9.84
N THR A 193 -1.72 3.68 -10.85
CA THR A 193 -0.25 3.55 -10.79
C THR A 193 0.37 4.81 -10.21
N GLU A 194 1.33 4.70 -9.28
CA GLU A 194 1.87 5.83 -8.52
C GLU A 194 3.40 5.95 -8.58
N PHE A 195 3.97 5.75 -9.78
CA PHE A 195 5.41 5.95 -9.99
C PHE A 195 5.74 7.45 -10.04
N ILE A 196 6.46 7.96 -9.03
CA ILE A 196 6.65 9.41 -8.82
C ILE A 196 8.12 9.82 -8.66
N PRO A 197 8.49 11.05 -9.07
CA PRO A 197 9.88 11.54 -9.08
C PRO A 197 10.30 12.23 -7.77
N ASN A 198 9.68 11.90 -6.62
CA ASN A 198 10.00 12.51 -5.33
C ASN A 198 11.16 11.79 -4.62
N LEU A 199 11.85 12.47 -3.70
CA LEU A 199 13.08 12.00 -3.06
C LEU A 199 13.02 10.56 -2.54
N ASP A 200 12.02 10.25 -1.71
CA ASP A 200 11.84 8.92 -1.11
C ASP A 200 11.53 7.81 -2.14
N TYR A 201 11.28 8.20 -3.39
CA TYR A 201 10.77 7.37 -4.46
C TYR A 201 11.76 7.35 -5.64
N GLY A 202 11.41 7.98 -6.77
CA GLY A 202 12.18 7.95 -8.02
C GLY A 202 12.87 9.27 -8.38
N GLU A 203 13.13 10.18 -7.44
CA GLU A 203 13.90 11.39 -7.78
C GLU A 203 15.26 11.04 -8.36
N GLY A 204 15.65 11.72 -9.45
CA GLY A 204 16.93 11.48 -10.13
C GLY A 204 16.98 10.19 -10.97
N CYS A 205 15.93 9.35 -10.93
CA CYS A 205 15.93 8.12 -11.71
C CYS A 205 15.99 8.40 -13.22
N ARG A 206 16.66 7.50 -13.95
CA ARG A 206 16.87 7.63 -15.40
C ARG A 206 16.03 6.66 -16.23
N TYR A 207 15.20 5.83 -15.59
CA TYR A 207 14.18 5.04 -16.27
C TYR A 207 12.88 5.86 -16.43
N SER A 208 12.06 5.50 -17.42
CA SER A 208 10.78 6.18 -17.65
C SER A 208 9.74 5.76 -16.63
N LEU A 209 9.31 6.67 -15.74
CA LEU A 209 8.21 6.43 -14.80
C LEU A 209 6.91 6.00 -15.52
N PHE A 210 6.65 6.59 -16.68
CA PHE A 210 5.49 6.26 -17.50
C PHE A 210 5.55 4.81 -18.00
N GLU A 211 6.70 4.36 -18.53
CA GLU A 211 6.83 2.99 -19.03
C GLU A 211 6.70 1.97 -17.89
N GLN A 212 7.21 2.29 -16.70
CA GLN A 212 7.03 1.46 -15.51
C GLN A 212 5.56 1.38 -15.09
N GLY A 213 4.83 2.51 -15.10
CA GLY A 213 3.39 2.55 -14.87
C GLY A 213 2.61 1.71 -15.88
N VAL A 214 2.91 1.84 -17.18
CA VAL A 214 2.26 1.05 -18.24
C VAL A 214 2.52 -0.45 -18.06
N ALA A 215 3.76 -0.85 -17.74
CA ALA A 215 4.10 -2.24 -17.49
C ALA A 215 3.35 -2.81 -16.27
N CYS A 216 3.32 -2.05 -15.18
CA CYS A 216 2.57 -2.40 -13.96
C CYS A 216 1.08 -2.58 -14.25
N ALA A 217 0.46 -1.61 -14.92
CA ALA A 217 -0.96 -1.67 -15.29
C ALA A 217 -1.28 -2.84 -16.24
N SER A 218 -0.37 -3.16 -17.17
CA SER A 218 -0.53 -4.29 -18.09
C SER A 218 -0.52 -5.62 -17.35
N TRP A 219 0.45 -5.81 -16.45
CA TRP A 219 0.52 -6.99 -15.60
C TRP A 219 -0.71 -7.13 -14.68
N MET A 220 -1.18 -6.03 -14.09
CA MET A 220 -2.39 -6.01 -13.27
C MET A 220 -3.62 -6.45 -14.06
N ARG A 221 -3.77 -6.00 -15.31
CA ARG A 221 -4.86 -6.41 -16.20
C ARG A 221 -4.80 -7.90 -16.54
N GLU A 222 -3.62 -8.42 -16.86
CA GLU A 222 -3.43 -9.84 -17.11
C GLU A 222 -3.76 -10.69 -15.88
N THR A 223 -3.34 -10.23 -14.70
CA THR A 223 -3.61 -10.86 -13.41
C THR A 223 -5.11 -10.92 -13.15
N TRP A 224 -5.82 -9.80 -13.31
CA TRP A 224 -7.27 -9.72 -13.18
C TRP A 224 -7.98 -10.69 -14.12
N ASN A 225 -7.61 -10.70 -15.41
CA ASN A 225 -8.19 -11.61 -16.40
C ASN A 225 -7.99 -13.08 -16.02
N GLY A 226 -6.80 -13.43 -15.48
CA GLY A 226 -6.52 -14.78 -14.98
C GLY A 226 -7.42 -15.17 -13.82
N ILE A 227 -7.60 -14.26 -12.84
CA ILE A 227 -8.46 -14.48 -11.67
C ILE A 227 -9.91 -14.74 -12.09
N ILE A 228 -10.51 -13.85 -12.89
CA ILE A 228 -11.91 -14.00 -13.30
C ILE A 228 -12.14 -15.17 -14.25
N SER A 229 -11.15 -15.57 -15.05
CA SER A 229 -11.25 -16.74 -15.94
C SER A 229 -11.14 -18.06 -15.19
N SER A 230 -10.56 -18.05 -13.98
CA SER A 230 -10.38 -19.23 -13.13
C SER A 230 -11.57 -19.51 -12.21
N GLN A 231 -12.54 -18.60 -12.12
CA GLN A 231 -13.75 -18.84 -11.36
C GLN A 231 -14.63 -19.88 -12.06
N PRO A 232 -15.17 -20.88 -11.33
CA PRO A 232 -16.13 -21.80 -11.90
C PRO A 232 -17.33 -21.00 -12.40
N SER A 233 -17.75 -21.22 -13.65
CA SER A 233 -19.00 -20.66 -14.14
C SER A 233 -20.11 -21.13 -13.19
N GLU A 234 -20.78 -20.22 -12.49
CA GLU A 234 -22.01 -20.56 -11.79
C GLU A 234 -22.97 -21.15 -12.84
N GLY A 235 -23.21 -22.45 -12.73
CA GLY A 235 -24.18 -23.15 -13.54
C GLY A 235 -25.53 -22.52 -13.27
N HIS A 236 -26.00 -21.71 -14.22
CA HIS A 236 -27.39 -21.32 -14.30
C HIS A 236 -28.20 -22.58 -14.68
N ASP A 237 -28.39 -23.48 -13.71
CA ASP A 237 -29.38 -24.53 -13.81
C ASP A 237 -30.75 -23.86 -13.66
N ALA A 238 -31.28 -23.41 -14.80
CA ALA A 238 -32.68 -23.07 -14.93
C ALA A 238 -33.53 -24.31 -14.60
N LYS A 239 -34.33 -24.21 -13.53
CA LYS A 239 -35.53 -25.00 -13.33
C LYS A 239 -36.69 -24.09 -12.95
#